data_AF-A0A497P2X3-F1
#
_entry.id   AF-A0A497P2X3-F1
#
_cell.length_a   1.000
_cell.length_b   1.000
_cell.length_c   1.000
_cell.angle_alpha   90.00
_cell.angle_beta   90.00
_cell.angle_gamma   90.00
#
_symmetry.space_group_name_H-M   'P 1'
#
loop_
_entity.id
_entity.type
_entity.pdbx_description
1 polymer ?
#
loop_
_entity_poly.entity_id
_entity_poly.type
_entity_poly.pdbx_seq_one_letter_code
_entity_poly.pdbx_strand_id
1 'polypeptide(L)' 'PPGCRFHPRCKYAKEICRKKEPKLFQVEKEHYVACHLIN' A
#
# COMPACT_ATOMS: atom_id res chain seq x y z
N PRO A 1 1.23 -6.71 10.71
CA PRO A 1 2.26 -7.34 9.87
C PRO A 1 3.36 -6.32 9.51
N PRO A 2 4.62 -6.74 9.34
CA PRO A 2 5.63 -5.87 8.76
C PRO A 2 5.22 -5.45 7.34
N GLY A 3 5.58 -4.23 6.95
CA GLY A 3 5.20 -3.66 5.66
C GLY A 3 3.72 -3.24 5.57
N CYS A 4 3.11 -3.36 4.40
CA CYS A 4 1.72 -2.98 4.16
C CYS A 4 0.76 -3.81 5.03
N ARG A 5 0.09 -3.16 5.99
CA ARG A 5 -0.85 -3.82 6.91
C ARG A 5 -1.94 -4.65 6.22
N PHE A 6 -2.29 -4.31 4.98
CA PHE A 6 -3.31 -5.00 4.19
C PHE A 6 -2.79 -6.22 3.40
N HIS A 7 -1.46 -6.42 3.31
CA HIS A 7 -0.86 -7.48 2.49
C HIS A 7 -1.37 -8.91 2.77
N PRO A 8 -1.78 -9.32 4.00
CA PRO A 8 -2.27 -10.68 4.21
C PRO A 8 -3.63 -10.94 3.56
N ARG A 9 -4.39 -9.89 3.24
CA ARG A 9 -5.76 -9.97 2.68
C ARG A 9 -5.85 -9.44 1.25
N CYS A 10 -4.77 -8.87 0.71
CA CYS A 10 -4.77 -8.25 -0.60
C CYS A 10 -4.49 -9.28 -1.71
N LYS A 11 -5.43 -9.47 -2.64
CA LYS A 11 -5.26 -10.36 -3.81
C LYS A 11 -4.17 -9.91 -4.80
N TYR A 12 -3.71 -8.66 -4.69
CA TYR A 12 -2.66 -8.08 -5.52
C TYR A 12 -1.33 -7.90 -4.75
N ALA A 13 -1.19 -8.51 -3.57
CA ALA A 13 -0.01 -8.34 -2.74
C ALA A 13 1.25 -8.83 -3.47
N LYS A 14 2.23 -7.93 -3.62
CA LYS A 14 3.59 -8.23 -4.11
C LYS A 14 4.54 -8.41 -2.92
N GLU A 15 5.74 -8.91 -3.19
CA GLU A 15 6.76 -9.13 -2.15
C GLU A 15 7.09 -7.84 -1.37
N ILE A 16 7.16 -6.69 -2.05
CA ILE A 16 7.37 -5.38 -1.42
C ILE A 16 6.32 -5.04 -0.36
N CYS A 17 5.08 -5.51 -0.53
CA CYS A 17 4.00 -5.29 0.43
C CYS A 17 4.26 -5.99 1.78
N ARG A 18 5.08 -7.05 1.82
CA ARG A 18 5.45 -7.77 3.05
C ARG A 18 6.68 -7.17 3.74
N LYS A 19 7.48 -6.39 3.01
CA LYS A 19 8.78 -5.87 3.46
C LYS A 19 8.75 -4.39 3.82
N LYS A 20 7.90 -3.59 3.16
CA LYS A 20 7.91 -2.12 3.27
C LYS A 20 6.51 -1.54 3.43
N GLU A 21 6.38 -0.51 4.26
CA GLU A 21 5.13 0.27 4.32
C GLU A 21 4.97 1.12 3.05
N PRO A 22 3.77 1.16 2.44
CA PRO A 22 3.52 2.03 1.30
C PRO A 22 3.51 3.49 1.75
N LYS A 23 4.01 4.38 0.88
CA LYS A 23 3.88 5.82 1.09
C LYS A 23 2.41 6.22 0.96
N LEU A 24 2.03 7.28 1.66
CA LEU A 24 0.72 7.91 1.50
C LEU A 24 0.78 8.85 0.30
N PHE A 25 -0.05 8.60 -0.70
CA PHE A 25 -0.18 9.42 -1.90
C PHE A 25 -1.55 10.08 -1.94
N GLN A 26 -1.59 11.36 -2.30
CA GLN A 26 -2.84 12.04 -2.59
C GLN A 26 -3.21 11.78 -4.04
N VAL A 27 -4.31 11.06 -4.29
CA VAL A 27 -4.76 10.72 -5.65
C VAL A 27 -5.79 11.72 -6.16
N GLU A 28 -6.56 12.33 -5.26
CA GLU A 28 -7.53 13.39 -5.55
C GLU A 28 -7.63 14.36 -4.36
N LYS A 29 -8.40 15.45 -4.51
CA LYS A 29 -8.64 16.40 -3.40
C LYS A 29 -9.20 15.64 -2.20
N GLU A 30 -8.50 15.71 -1.07
CA GLU A 30 -8.84 15.03 0.19
C GLU A 30 -8.89 13.48 0.12
N HIS A 31 -8.45 12.86 -0.99
CA HIS A 31 -8.41 11.42 -1.16
C HIS A 31 -6.96 10.92 -1.16
N TYR A 32 -6.63 10.10 -0.16
CA TYR A 32 -5.29 9.54 0.02
C TYR A 32 -5.30 8.02 -0.04
N VAL A 33 -4.28 7.45 -0.68
CA VAL A 33 -4.10 6.01 -0.80
C VAL A 33 -2.68 5.65 -0.37
N ALA A 34 -2.57 4.61 0.45
CA ALA A 34 -1.30 4.00 0.82
C ALA A 34 -1.18 2.63 0.16
N CYS A 35 -0.77 2.61 -1.12
CA CYS A 35 -0.65 1.40 -1.93
C CYS A 35 0.65 1.41 -2.74
N HIS A 36 1.38 0.29 -2.79
CA HIS A 36 2.60 0.14 -3.61
C HIS A 36 2.33 0.03 -5.12
N LEU A 37 1.05 -0.01 -5.54
CA LEU A 37 0.66 0.00 -6.95
C LEU A 37 0.33 1.40 -7.47
N ILE A 38 0.35 2.41 -6.59
CA ILE A 38 0.11 3.82 -6.93
C ILE A 38 1.43 4.56 -6.68
N ASN A 39 1.80 5.43 -7.62
CA ASN A 39 2.98 6.29 -7.59
C ASN A 39 2.60 7.73 -7.89
#